data_AF-A0AAV6ZMK7-F1
#
_entry.id   AF-A0AAV6ZMK7-F1
#
_cell.length_a   1.000
_cell.length_b   1.000
_cell.length_c   1.000
_cell.angle_alpha   90.00
_cell.angle_beta   90.00
_cell.angle_gamma   90.00
#
_symmetry.space_group_name_H-M   'P 1'
#
loop_
_entity.id
_entity.type
_entity.pdbx_description
1 polymer ?
#
loop_
_entity_poly.entity_id
_entity_poly.type
_entity_poly.pdbx_seq_one_letter_code
_entity_poly.pdbx_strand_id
1 'polypeptide(L)'
;MELLIRGTRPLLRGICALQHIRHLHRSPPRLAPLIPIVVEQTGRGERAYDIYSRLLRERIICVMGPIDDSLSSLVIAQLLFLQSESNKKPIHMYINSPGGSVTAGLAIYDTMQYILNPICTWCVGQAASMGSLLLAAGSPGMRHSLPNSRIMIHQPSGGARVSDILRDTDFTLTYDLLGVE
;
A
#
# COMPACT_ATOMS: atom_id res chain seq x y z
N MET A 1 78.56 -8.65 6.75
CA MET A 1 78.69 -7.73 5.61
C MET A 1 78.66 -8.58 4.35
N GLU A 2 77.86 -8.17 3.37
CA GLU A 2 77.58 -8.80 2.07
C GLU A 2 76.66 -10.05 2.03
N LEU A 3 75.39 -9.76 1.72
CA LEU A 3 74.40 -10.65 1.13
C LEU A 3 74.56 -10.63 -0.40
N LEU A 4 74.75 -11.80 -1.04
CA LEU A 4 74.34 -12.02 -2.43
C LEU A 4 74.19 -13.52 -2.72
N ILE A 5 72.97 -14.06 -2.59
CA ILE A 5 72.63 -15.36 -3.19
C ILE A 5 71.44 -15.16 -4.13
N ARG A 6 71.73 -15.39 -5.42
CA ARG A 6 70.75 -15.55 -6.50
C ARG A 6 69.94 -16.82 -6.25
N GLY A 7 68.64 -16.78 -6.51
CA GLY A 7 67.93 -18.00 -6.90
C GLY A 7 66.41 -17.96 -6.79
N THR A 8 65.78 -18.32 -7.92
CA THR A 8 64.45 -18.91 -8.09
C THR A 8 63.28 -17.95 -8.43
N ARG A 9 62.85 -18.05 -9.68
CA ARG A 9 61.56 -17.56 -10.19
C ARG A 9 60.45 -18.47 -9.67
N PRO A 10 59.35 -17.96 -9.11
CA PRO A 10 58.10 -18.69 -9.09
C PRO A 10 57.27 -18.30 -10.31
N LEU A 11 56.89 -19.32 -11.09
CA LEU A 11 55.73 -19.26 -11.97
C LEU A 11 54.50 -19.19 -11.07
N LEU A 12 53.76 -18.08 -11.07
CA LEU A 12 52.34 -18.11 -10.72
C LEU A 12 51.49 -17.60 -11.88
N ARG A 13 50.65 -18.54 -12.30
CA ARG A 13 49.56 -18.40 -13.25
C ARG A 13 48.65 -17.24 -12.88
N GLY A 14 48.09 -16.65 -13.92
CA GLY A 14 47.39 -15.38 -13.86
C GLY A 14 46.17 -15.34 -12.96
N ILE A 15 45.87 -14.12 -12.56
CA ILE A 15 44.51 -13.64 -12.38
C ILE A 15 44.53 -12.27 -13.05
N CYS A 16 44.15 -12.23 -14.33
CA CYS A 16 43.64 -11.01 -14.92
C CYS A 16 42.44 -10.63 -14.05
N ALA A 17 42.61 -9.66 -13.16
CA ALA A 17 41.52 -9.09 -12.40
C ALA A 17 40.65 -8.32 -13.41
N LEU A 18 39.79 -9.06 -14.11
CA LEU A 18 38.57 -8.55 -14.70
C LEU A 18 37.79 -7.92 -13.56
N GLN A 19 38.05 -6.64 -13.31
CA GLN A 19 37.09 -5.76 -12.69
C GLN A 19 35.88 -5.71 -13.64
N HIS A 20 35.05 -6.74 -13.56
CA HIS A 20 33.67 -6.67 -14.00
C HIS A 20 33.03 -5.58 -13.14
N ILE A 21 33.10 -4.35 -13.66
CA ILE A 21 32.21 -3.27 -13.29
C ILE A 21 30.82 -3.86 -13.48
N ARG A 22 30.23 -4.33 -12.38
CA ARG A 22 28.80 -4.63 -12.36
C ARG A 22 28.16 -3.30 -12.61
N HIS A 23 27.70 -3.08 -13.85
CA HIS A 23 26.76 -2.02 -14.16
C HIS A 23 25.56 -2.26 -13.25
N LEU A 24 25.57 -1.64 -12.07
CA LEU A 24 24.41 -1.50 -11.23
C LEU A 24 23.44 -0.72 -12.11
N HIS A 25 22.47 -1.44 -12.67
CA HIS A 25 21.36 -0.86 -13.39
C HIS A 25 20.62 0.05 -12.41
N ARG A 26 21.02 1.31 -12.34
CA ARG A 26 20.29 2.34 -11.61
C ARG A 26 18.98 2.53 -12.38
N SER A 27 17.89 2.01 -11.83
CA SER A 27 16.56 2.40 -12.29
C SER A 27 16.47 3.92 -12.22
N PRO A 28 16.04 4.61 -13.29
CA PRO A 28 15.88 6.06 -13.25
C PRO A 28 14.97 6.45 -12.07
N PRO A 29 15.17 7.63 -11.47
CA PRO A 29 14.29 8.10 -10.41
C PRO A 29 12.85 8.04 -10.93
N ARG A 30 11.95 7.42 -10.17
CA ARG A 30 10.54 7.37 -10.54
C ARG A 30 10.02 8.80 -10.48
N LEU A 31 9.96 9.45 -11.63
CA LEU A 31 9.19 10.68 -11.80
C LEU A 31 7.78 10.38 -11.33
N ALA A 32 7.22 11.24 -10.47
CA ALA A 32 5.82 11.14 -10.10
C ALA A 32 5.01 11.14 -11.41
N PRO A 33 4.14 10.14 -11.64
CA PRO A 33 3.38 10.08 -12.87
C PRO A 33 2.52 11.34 -12.98
N LEU A 34 2.47 11.93 -14.17
CA LEU A 34 1.58 13.06 -14.44
C LEU A 34 0.13 12.62 -14.21
N ILE A 35 -0.55 13.28 -13.28
CA ILE A 35 -1.96 13.02 -13.00
C ILE A 35 -2.80 13.80 -14.02
N PRO A 36 -3.63 13.14 -14.84
CA PRO A 36 -4.43 13.83 -15.84
C PRO A 36 -5.51 14.70 -15.19
N ILE A 37 -5.81 15.81 -15.85
CA ILE A 37 -6.85 16.76 -15.47
C ILE A 37 -8.10 16.52 -16.33
N VAL A 38 -9.26 16.54 -15.70
CA VAL A 38 -10.58 16.44 -16.32
C VAL A 38 -11.32 17.76 -16.14
N VAL A 39 -11.92 18.27 -17.21
CA VAL A 39 -12.73 19.48 -17.20
C VAL A 39 -14.21 19.11 -17.25
N GLU A 40 -14.99 19.55 -16.26
CA GLU A 40 -16.44 19.38 -16.23
C GLU A 40 -17.15 20.71 -16.47
N GLN A 41 -18.15 20.67 -17.35
CA GLN A 41 -19.10 21.78 -17.51
C GLN A 41 -20.20 21.66 -16.45
N THR A 42 -20.27 22.65 -15.57
CA THR A 42 -21.37 22.81 -14.62
C THR A 42 -22.27 23.96 -15.08
N GLY A 43 -23.50 24.03 -14.56
CA GLY A 43 -24.39 25.17 -14.85
C GLY A 43 -23.85 26.55 -14.43
N ARG A 44 -22.70 26.60 -13.73
CA ARG A 44 -21.99 27.82 -13.32
C ARG A 44 -20.65 28.02 -14.05
N GLY A 45 -20.38 27.24 -15.10
CA GLY A 45 -19.14 27.30 -15.88
C GLY A 45 -18.29 26.03 -15.79
N GLU A 46 -17.06 26.11 -16.30
CA GLU A 46 -16.11 25.00 -16.33
C GLU A 46 -15.31 24.89 -15.03
N ARG A 47 -15.13 23.65 -14.53
CA ARG A 47 -14.26 23.34 -13.39
C ARG A 47 -13.30 22.22 -13.77
N ALA A 48 -12.03 22.44 -13.49
CA ALA A 48 -10.97 21.45 -13.68
C ALA A 48 -10.69 20.68 -12.38
N TYR A 49 -10.59 19.37 -12.48
CA TYR A 49 -10.26 18.46 -11.38
C TYR A 49 -9.12 17.53 -11.84
N ASP A 50 -8.21 17.15 -10.95
CA ASP A 50 -7.43 15.95 -11.21
C ASP A 50 -8.34 14.71 -11.15
N ILE A 51 -7.90 13.61 -11.78
CA ILE A 51 -8.72 12.40 -11.87
C ILE A 51 -9.12 11.82 -10.50
N TYR A 52 -8.27 11.92 -9.47
CA TYR A 52 -8.60 11.40 -8.14
C TYR A 52 -9.58 12.31 -7.41
N SER A 53 -9.42 13.63 -7.49
CA SER A 53 -10.42 14.57 -6.96
C SER A 53 -11.78 14.40 -7.65
N ARG A 54 -11.77 14.09 -8.96
CA ARG A 54 -13.00 13.80 -9.69
C ARG A 54 -13.68 12.52 -9.19
N LEU A 55 -12.91 11.46 -8.93
CA LEU A 55 -13.41 10.21 -8.35
C LEU A 55 -13.93 10.41 -6.92
N LEU A 56 -13.25 11.23 -6.11
CA LEU A 56 -13.68 11.52 -4.75
C LEU A 56 -15.06 12.19 -4.71
N ARG A 57 -15.40 13.03 -5.70
CA ARG A 57 -16.76 13.57 -5.85
C ARG A 57 -17.84 12.51 -6.10
N GLU A 58 -17.48 11.39 -6.73
CA GLU A 58 -18.33 10.19 -6.83
C GLU A 58 -18.21 9.26 -5.61
N ARG A 59 -17.58 9.73 -4.52
CA ARG A 59 -17.37 8.99 -3.27
C ARG A 59 -16.48 7.76 -3.44
N ILE A 60 -15.54 7.83 -4.37
CA ILE A 60 -14.56 6.77 -4.64
C ILE A 60 -13.22 7.13 -4.01
N ILE A 61 -12.70 6.26 -3.16
CA ILE A 61 -11.38 6.35 -2.52
C ILE A 61 -10.47 5.25 -3.08
N CYS A 62 -9.27 5.62 -3.51
CA CYS A 62 -8.29 4.70 -4.10
C CYS A 62 -7.17 4.38 -3.10
N VAL A 63 -7.15 3.16 -2.55
CA VAL A 63 -6.11 2.62 -1.66
C VAL A 63 -5.09 1.85 -2.48
N MET A 64 -4.12 2.57 -3.06
CA MET A 64 -3.20 2.04 -4.07
C MET A 64 -1.76 2.00 -3.55
N GLY A 65 -1.11 0.85 -3.66
CA GLY A 65 0.28 0.67 -3.24
C GLY A 65 0.43 0.33 -1.75
N PRO A 66 1.67 0.44 -1.21
CA PRO A 66 1.95 0.11 0.18
C PRO A 66 1.19 1.02 1.15
N ILE A 67 0.67 0.44 2.23
CA ILE A 67 0.00 1.20 3.29
C ILE A 67 1.06 1.74 4.26
N ASP A 68 1.23 3.05 4.27
CA ASP A 68 2.06 3.78 5.23
C ASP A 68 1.25 4.88 5.93
N ASP A 69 1.87 5.58 6.87
CA ASP A 69 1.20 6.62 7.67
C ASP A 69 0.72 7.79 6.80
N SER A 70 1.42 8.09 5.70
CA SER A 70 1.02 9.15 4.75
C SER A 70 -0.24 8.76 3.99
N LEU A 71 -0.29 7.56 3.44
CA LEU A 71 -1.46 7.04 2.74
C LEU A 71 -2.64 6.90 3.69
N SER A 72 -2.40 6.39 4.91
CA SER A 72 -3.44 6.25 5.94
C SER A 72 -4.07 7.59 6.30
N SER A 73 -3.25 8.62 6.56
CA SER A 73 -3.71 9.98 6.83
C SER A 73 -4.61 10.53 5.70
N LEU A 74 -4.21 10.31 4.43
CA LEU A 74 -5.01 10.74 3.27
C LEU A 74 -6.35 10.00 3.17
N VAL A 75 -6.38 8.69 3.41
CA VAL A 75 -7.60 7.88 3.34
C VAL A 75 -8.56 8.26 4.48
N ILE A 76 -8.05 8.44 5.69
CA ILE A 76 -8.84 8.86 6.86
C ILE A 76 -9.47 10.22 6.61
N ALA A 77 -8.70 11.19 6.11
CA ALA A 77 -9.21 12.51 5.76
C ALA A 77 -10.34 12.44 4.71
N GLN A 78 -10.20 11.59 3.68
CA GLN A 78 -11.23 11.38 2.66
C GLN A 78 -12.50 10.73 3.23
N LEU A 79 -12.37 9.73 4.11
CA LEU A 79 -13.50 9.07 4.76
C LEU A 79 -14.31 10.06 5.61
N LEU A 80 -13.63 10.85 6.46
CA LEU A 80 -14.25 11.86 7.31
C LEU A 80 -14.91 12.97 6.47
N PHE A 81 -14.25 13.41 5.40
CA PHE A 81 -14.80 14.38 4.46
C PHE A 81 -16.10 13.86 3.83
N LEU A 82 -16.09 12.65 3.25
CA LEU A 82 -17.27 12.06 2.60
C LEU A 82 -18.42 11.82 3.56
N GLN A 83 -18.12 11.48 4.82
CA GLN A 83 -19.13 11.39 5.88
C GLN A 83 -19.76 12.76 6.16
N SER A 84 -18.95 13.82 6.26
CA SER A 84 -19.45 15.17 6.53
C SER A 84 -20.35 15.71 5.41
N GLU A 85 -20.09 15.34 4.15
CA GLU A 85 -20.99 15.68 3.04
C GLU A 85 -22.31 14.90 3.07
N SER A 86 -22.25 13.62 3.44
CA SER A 86 -23.43 12.79 3.65
C SER A 86 -23.04 11.54 4.41
N ASN A 87 -23.67 11.29 5.56
CA ASN A 87 -23.43 10.12 6.40
C ASN A 87 -24.26 8.87 6.00
N LYS A 88 -25.11 8.96 4.96
CA LYS A 88 -25.96 7.85 4.49
C LYS A 88 -25.51 7.26 3.17
N LYS A 89 -24.89 8.06 2.30
CA LYS A 89 -24.49 7.60 0.97
C LYS A 89 -23.31 6.64 1.06
N PRO A 90 -23.29 5.55 0.27
CA PRO A 90 -22.18 4.60 0.30
C PRO A 90 -20.87 5.26 -0.10
N ILE A 91 -19.76 4.72 0.39
CA ILE A 91 -18.40 5.08 0.00
C ILE A 91 -17.78 3.86 -0.68
N HIS A 92 -17.11 4.07 -1.81
CA HIS A 92 -16.50 2.99 -2.58
C HIS A 92 -14.98 3.03 -2.40
N MET A 93 -14.42 2.03 -1.73
CA MET A 93 -12.98 1.88 -1.54
C MET A 93 -12.44 0.85 -2.53
N TYR A 94 -11.63 1.31 -3.48
CA TYR A 94 -10.91 0.45 -4.40
C TYR A 94 -9.53 0.15 -3.80
N ILE A 95 -9.18 -1.13 -3.72
CA ILE A 95 -7.99 -1.61 -3.01
C ILE A 95 -7.10 -2.37 -3.99
N ASN A 96 -5.89 -1.84 -4.19
CA ASN A 96 -4.79 -2.50 -4.89
C ASN A 96 -3.52 -2.34 -4.05
N SER A 97 -3.37 -3.17 -3.03
CA SER A 97 -2.32 -2.99 -2.03
C SER A 97 -1.66 -4.31 -1.65
N PRO A 98 -0.33 -4.37 -1.59
CA PRO A 98 0.40 -5.48 -0.99
C PRO A 98 0.35 -5.46 0.56
N GLY A 99 -0.36 -4.51 1.16
CA GLY A 99 -0.35 -4.26 2.60
C GLY A 99 0.71 -3.25 3.01
N GLY A 100 1.11 -3.27 4.28
CA GLY A 100 2.09 -2.32 4.81
C GLY A 100 2.08 -2.26 6.34
N SER A 101 2.24 -1.05 6.88
CA SER A 101 2.24 -0.79 8.31
C SER A 101 0.92 -1.23 8.95
N VAL A 102 1.02 -2.07 9.99
CA VAL A 102 -0.15 -2.57 10.73
C VAL A 102 -0.87 -1.42 11.42
N THR A 103 -0.14 -0.49 12.06
CA THR A 103 -0.73 0.66 12.75
C THR A 103 -1.45 1.59 11.78
N ALA A 104 -0.83 1.87 10.63
CA ALA A 104 -1.43 2.71 9.59
C ALA A 104 -2.72 2.08 9.04
N GLY A 105 -2.72 0.77 8.79
CA GLY A 105 -3.90 0.05 8.31
C GLY A 105 -5.01 -0.05 9.36
N LEU A 106 -4.66 -0.22 10.65
CA LEU A 106 -5.64 -0.24 11.74
C LEU A 106 -6.31 1.12 11.91
N ALA A 107 -5.60 2.23 11.73
CA ALA A 107 -6.21 3.56 11.77
C ALA A 107 -7.27 3.75 10.67
N ILE A 108 -7.03 3.21 9.47
CA ILE A 108 -8.04 3.19 8.39
C ILE A 108 -9.21 2.31 8.80
N TYR A 109 -8.94 1.09 9.29
CA TYR A 109 -9.96 0.14 9.73
C TYR A 109 -10.87 0.74 10.81
N ASP A 110 -10.32 1.31 11.87
CA ASP A 110 -11.11 1.92 12.94
C ASP A 110 -11.95 3.08 12.42
N THR A 111 -11.42 3.87 11.48
CA THR A 111 -12.17 4.94 10.82
C THR A 111 -13.32 4.38 9.97
N MET A 112 -13.11 3.27 9.26
CA MET A 112 -14.15 2.59 8.50
C MET A 112 -15.31 2.16 9.40
N GLN A 113 -15.01 1.65 10.60
CA GLN A 113 -16.02 1.24 11.57
C GLN A 113 -16.67 2.42 12.31
N TYR A 114 -15.94 3.52 12.47
CA TYR A 114 -16.40 4.73 13.15
C TYR A 114 -17.44 5.50 12.35
N ILE A 115 -17.26 5.60 11.02
CA ILE A 115 -18.19 6.35 10.18
C ILE A 115 -19.50 5.59 9.96
N LEU A 116 -20.59 6.33 9.78
CA LEU A 116 -21.94 5.75 9.62
C LEU A 116 -22.21 5.26 8.19
N ASN A 117 -21.38 5.65 7.24
CA ASN A 117 -21.56 5.34 5.84
C ASN A 117 -21.36 3.84 5.57
N PRO A 118 -22.21 3.20 4.75
CA PRO A 118 -21.89 1.89 4.19
C PRO A 118 -20.62 1.99 3.33
N ILE A 119 -19.67 1.08 3.52
CA ILE A 119 -18.40 1.07 2.80
C ILE A 119 -18.35 -0.15 1.89
N CYS A 120 -18.37 0.10 0.58
CA CYS A 120 -18.17 -0.91 -0.44
C CYS A 120 -16.68 -1.09 -0.71
N THR A 121 -16.14 -2.29 -0.58
CA THR A 121 -14.73 -2.56 -0.86
C THR A 121 -14.58 -3.35 -2.15
N TRP A 122 -13.60 -2.96 -2.97
CA TRP A 122 -13.34 -3.56 -4.28
C TRP A 122 -11.88 -3.95 -4.43
N CYS A 123 -11.58 -5.24 -4.50
CA CYS A 123 -10.23 -5.71 -4.80
C CYS A 123 -9.94 -5.64 -6.30
N VAL A 124 -8.99 -4.78 -6.66
CA VAL A 124 -8.51 -4.56 -8.04
C VAL A 124 -7.03 -4.91 -8.10
N GLY A 125 -6.70 -6.08 -8.62
CA GLY A 125 -5.32 -6.55 -8.73
C GLY A 125 -4.89 -7.37 -7.52
N GLN A 126 -4.59 -6.73 -6.39
CA GLN A 126 -4.26 -7.47 -5.16
C GLN A 126 -4.75 -6.78 -3.88
N ALA A 127 -5.08 -7.59 -2.88
CA ALA A 127 -5.28 -7.18 -1.50
C ALA A 127 -4.54 -8.18 -0.61
N ALA A 128 -3.34 -7.80 -0.14
CA ALA A 128 -2.53 -8.65 0.73
C ALA A 128 -2.33 -8.01 2.11
N SER A 129 -2.19 -8.83 3.16
CA SER A 129 -1.91 -8.36 4.53
C SER A 129 -2.95 -7.31 4.98
N MET A 130 -2.52 -6.13 5.42
CA MET A 130 -3.43 -5.02 5.75
C MET A 130 -4.38 -4.64 4.60
N GLY A 131 -4.00 -4.82 3.32
CA GLY A 131 -4.92 -4.62 2.20
C GLY A 131 -6.08 -5.63 2.20
N SER A 132 -5.81 -6.89 2.55
CA SER A 132 -6.85 -7.93 2.69
C SER A 132 -7.76 -7.69 3.89
N LEU A 133 -7.20 -7.16 4.99
CA LEU A 133 -7.97 -6.78 6.18
C LEU A 133 -8.94 -5.65 5.86
N LEU A 134 -8.48 -4.58 5.20
CA LEU A 134 -9.35 -3.48 4.77
C LEU A 134 -10.42 -3.93 3.77
N LEU A 135 -10.08 -4.86 2.88
CA LEU A 135 -11.07 -5.46 1.97
C LEU A 135 -12.18 -6.18 2.76
N ALA A 136 -11.80 -6.99 3.74
CA ALA A 136 -12.75 -7.75 4.55
C ALA A 136 -13.59 -6.89 5.50
N ALA A 137 -13.10 -5.71 5.86
CA ALA A 137 -13.74 -4.71 6.72
C ALA A 137 -14.86 -3.90 6.04
N GLY A 138 -15.06 -4.06 4.72
CA GLY A 138 -16.21 -3.48 4.05
C GLY A 138 -17.54 -3.93 4.66
N SER A 139 -18.60 -3.16 4.46
CA SER A 139 -19.92 -3.47 4.98
C SER A 139 -20.39 -4.86 4.48
N PRO A 140 -21.07 -5.66 5.33
CA PRO A 140 -21.58 -6.98 4.95
C PRO A 140 -22.38 -6.93 3.63
N GLY A 141 -22.10 -7.86 2.71
CA GLY A 141 -22.72 -7.89 1.38
C GLY A 141 -22.18 -6.87 0.35
N MET A 142 -21.23 -6.00 0.74
CA MET A 142 -20.65 -4.96 -0.12
C MET A 142 -19.13 -5.13 -0.34
N ARG A 143 -18.64 -6.37 -0.24
CA ARG A 143 -17.22 -6.72 -0.37
C ARG A 143 -17.04 -7.48 -1.68
N HIS A 144 -16.30 -6.91 -2.62
CA HIS A 144 -16.22 -7.39 -3.99
C HIS A 144 -14.77 -7.58 -4.42
N SER A 145 -14.57 -8.50 -5.36
CA SER A 145 -13.27 -8.74 -5.99
C SER A 145 -13.45 -8.92 -7.48
N LEU A 146 -12.54 -8.36 -8.28
CA LEU A 146 -12.49 -8.69 -9.69
C LEU A 146 -12.00 -10.14 -9.91
N PRO A 147 -12.34 -10.78 -11.05
CA PRO A 147 -12.08 -12.20 -11.28
C PRO A 147 -10.60 -12.62 -11.22
N ASN A 148 -9.68 -11.71 -11.56
CA ASN A 148 -8.24 -12.00 -11.59
C ASN A 148 -7.48 -11.42 -10.39
N SER A 149 -8.19 -10.84 -9.42
CA SER A 149 -7.58 -10.26 -8.24
C SER A 149 -7.08 -11.34 -7.29
N ARG A 150 -6.02 -11.03 -6.54
CA ARG A 150 -5.40 -11.94 -5.57
C ARG A 150 -5.59 -11.42 -4.15
N ILE A 151 -6.18 -12.24 -3.29
CA ILE A 151 -6.34 -11.95 -1.88
C ILE A 151 -5.35 -12.85 -1.12
N MET A 152 -4.46 -12.24 -0.33
CA MET A 152 -3.44 -12.96 0.43
C MET A 152 -3.45 -12.55 1.90
N ILE A 153 -3.75 -13.50 2.76
CA ILE A 153 -3.72 -13.30 4.21
C ILE A 153 -2.49 -13.98 4.76
N HIS A 154 -1.79 -13.29 5.66
CA HIS A 154 -0.68 -13.86 6.41
C HIS A 154 -0.55 -13.13 7.76
N GLN A 155 0.12 -13.78 8.71
CA GLN A 155 0.40 -13.21 10.02
C GLN A 155 1.30 -11.97 9.89
N PRO A 156 1.11 -10.91 10.69
CA PRO A 156 1.99 -9.75 10.66
C PRO A 156 3.41 -10.13 11.04
N SER A 157 4.40 -9.60 10.32
CA SER A 157 5.82 -9.79 10.63
C SER A 157 6.35 -8.55 11.37
N GLY A 158 6.80 -8.71 12.61
CA GLY A 158 7.43 -7.63 13.38
C GLY A 158 8.61 -8.15 14.20
N GLY A 159 9.80 -7.60 13.96
CA GLY A 159 10.98 -7.82 14.80
C GLY A 159 11.00 -6.77 15.91
N ALA A 160 10.73 -7.17 17.16
CA ALA A 160 10.74 -6.25 18.29
C ALA A 160 12.17 -5.81 18.66
N ARG A 161 12.41 -4.50 18.79
CA ARG A 161 13.23 -4.01 19.90
C ARG A 161 12.27 -3.90 21.08
N VAL A 162 12.46 -4.77 22.06
CA VAL A 162 11.60 -4.90 23.23
C VAL A 162 11.76 -3.66 24.12
N SER A 163 10.81 -2.74 24.05
CA SER A 163 10.53 -1.86 25.19
C SER A 163 9.08 -1.40 25.34
N ASP A 164 8.14 -1.76 24.46
CA ASP A 164 6.73 -1.40 24.66
C ASP A 164 5.82 -2.58 24.32
N ILE A 165 5.50 -3.36 25.35
CA ILE A 165 4.49 -4.41 25.29
C ILE A 165 3.12 -3.73 25.43
N LEU A 166 2.43 -3.58 24.29
CA LEU A 166 0.98 -3.68 24.23
C LEU A 166 0.64 -4.99 23.52
N ARG A 167 0.80 -6.08 24.26
CA ARG A 167 0.05 -7.32 24.00
C ARG A 167 -1.38 -7.02 24.42
N ASP A 168 -2.20 -6.52 23.50
CA ASP A 168 -3.67 -6.55 23.54
C ASP A 168 -4.23 -5.83 22.29
N THR A 169 -3.80 -6.27 21.11
CA THR A 169 -4.66 -6.18 19.92
C THR A 169 -5.10 -7.61 19.64
N ASP A 170 -6.33 -7.93 19.99
CA ASP A 170 -6.94 -9.23 19.69
C ASP A 170 -6.93 -9.46 18.17
N PHE A 171 -5.94 -10.23 17.70
CA PHE A 171 -5.76 -10.60 16.29
C PHE A 171 -6.83 -11.61 15.78
N THR A 172 -7.84 -11.90 16.59
CA THR A 172 -8.99 -12.78 16.29
C THR A 172 -9.84 -12.27 15.11
N LEU A 173 -9.81 -10.96 14.83
CA LEU A 173 -10.55 -10.33 13.72
C LEU A 173 -10.23 -10.92 12.34
N THR A 174 -9.01 -11.42 12.11
CA THR A 174 -8.64 -11.98 10.80
C THR A 174 -9.33 -13.31 10.48
N TYR A 175 -9.74 -14.09 11.49
CA TYR A 175 -10.41 -15.37 11.27
C TYR A 175 -11.93 -15.24 11.17
N ASP A 176 -12.54 -14.29 11.89
CA ASP A 176 -14.00 -14.10 11.89
C ASP A 176 -14.52 -13.34 10.65
N LEU A 177 -13.69 -12.53 9.98
CA LEU A 177 -14.10 -11.69 8.86
C LEU A 177 -14.20 -12.42 7.50
N LEU A 178 -13.76 -13.68 7.42
CA LEU A 178 -13.67 -14.47 6.17
C LEU A 178 -14.95 -15.23 5.77
N GLY A 179 -16.12 -14.86 6.31
CA GLY A 179 -17.42 -15.29 5.77
C GLY A 179 -17.68 -14.70 4.38
N VAL A 180 -16.93 -15.18 3.38
CA VAL A 180 -17.10 -14.89 1.96
C VAL A 180 -18.16 -15.85 1.43
N GLU A 181 -19.38 -15.35 1.24
CA GLU A 181 -20.29 -15.90 0.21
C GLU A 181 -19.94 -15.31 -1.15
#